data_AF-A0AAX3G0Q8-F1
#
_entry.id   AF-A0AAX3G0Q8-F1
#
_cell.length_a   1.000
_cell.length_b   1.000
_cell.length_c   1.000
_cell.angle_alpha   90.00
_cell.angle_beta   90.00
_cell.angle_gamma   90.00
#
_symmetry.space_group_name_H-M   'P 1'
#
loop_
_entity.id
_entity.type
_entity.pdbx_description
1 polymer ?
#
loop_
_entity_poly.entity_id
_entity_poly.type
_entity_poly.pdbx_seq_one_letter_code
_entity_poly.pdbx_strand_id
1 'polypeptide(L)'
;MAHLGKSWAGRAFGTNTGNLAISFSKDEEELEGVVRFQDEQYGIIIYNVTGTFKDGIHLTGKTETVIEGVVFGDLTVDAVLTTEGSLKGEWTTTLGSGGPFIAHPHGGTKALNAPTSDVEIEQFYTRNHILGALNLDRTSVQSLIEMVKRDFNAGGRLIITYRNGGAEVTKFGSDFEAAIDGLGELSYLKLFIQEPDEFGVNKMVMVELVEHGLNKIVVQGVREVWVEGKARVLLDELDKRKRNLVTNFKKHGVTITQLAFFAMLVVIVDIQSFWSRAGFIAVFLITIRIIDWLHSSYIPNATIRMNPGKQSLFSKYGVSVVSWLATILGALINSYLAYLLIPS
;
A
#
# COMPACT_ATOMS: atom_id res chain seq x y z
N MET A 1 39.88 -11.26 -12.39
CA MET A 1 39.36 -11.52 -13.75
C MET A 1 37.85 -11.39 -13.68
N ALA A 2 37.22 -10.73 -14.66
CA ALA A 2 35.77 -10.52 -14.66
C ALA A 2 35.10 -11.80 -15.16
N HIS A 3 34.20 -12.37 -14.36
CA HIS A 3 33.39 -13.52 -14.75
C HIS A 3 31.96 -13.02 -14.94
N LEU A 4 31.35 -13.41 -16.06
CA LEU A 4 29.97 -13.06 -16.36
C LEU A 4 29.00 -13.83 -15.44
N GLY A 5 29.29 -15.10 -15.18
CA GLY A 5 28.41 -16.00 -14.43
C GLY A 5 27.69 -16.97 -15.37
N LYS A 6 27.48 -18.20 -14.87
CA LYS A 6 27.17 -19.37 -15.70
C LYS A 6 25.71 -19.50 -16.13
N SER A 7 24.78 -18.79 -15.52
CA SER A 7 23.35 -19.05 -15.72
C SER A 7 22.52 -17.79 -15.57
N TRP A 8 21.64 -17.58 -16.55
CA TRP A 8 20.80 -16.40 -16.67
C TRP A 8 19.39 -16.78 -17.11
N ALA A 9 18.39 -16.08 -16.63
CA ALA A 9 17.00 -16.24 -17.04
C ALA A 9 16.33 -14.89 -17.27
N GLY A 10 15.44 -14.81 -18.26
CA GLY A 10 14.94 -13.53 -18.73
C GLY A 10 13.79 -13.64 -19.71
N ARG A 11 13.56 -12.56 -20.46
CA ARG A 11 12.53 -12.48 -21.49
C ARG A 11 13.05 -11.73 -22.71
N ALA A 12 12.70 -12.20 -23.90
CA ALA A 12 12.94 -11.50 -25.15
C ALA A 12 11.63 -10.95 -25.72
N PHE A 13 11.73 -9.80 -26.36
CA PHE A 13 10.63 -9.05 -26.95
C PHE A 13 10.93 -8.74 -28.42
N GLY A 14 9.91 -8.33 -29.18
CA GLY A 14 10.05 -7.91 -30.58
C GLY A 14 9.21 -8.75 -31.53
N THR A 15 9.79 -9.15 -32.66
CA THR A 15 9.11 -9.96 -33.68
C THR A 15 8.66 -11.32 -33.16
N ASN A 16 9.41 -11.85 -32.17
CA ASN A 16 9.06 -13.05 -31.42
C ASN A 16 9.18 -12.73 -29.91
N THR A 17 8.24 -13.23 -29.12
CA THR A 17 8.17 -13.00 -27.67
C THR A 17 8.24 -14.32 -26.92
N GLY A 18 8.97 -14.35 -25.81
CA GLY A 18 9.16 -15.59 -25.08
C GLY A 18 10.11 -15.53 -23.91
N ASN A 19 10.12 -16.60 -23.12
CA ASN A 19 11.06 -16.74 -22.00
C ASN A 19 12.43 -17.17 -22.51
N LEU A 20 13.47 -16.62 -21.90
CA LEU A 20 14.86 -16.84 -22.28
C LEU A 20 15.62 -17.48 -21.11
N ALA A 21 16.45 -18.48 -21.40
CA ALA A 21 17.43 -19.02 -20.46
C ALA A 21 18.79 -19.17 -21.15
N ILE A 22 19.84 -18.63 -20.53
CA ILE A 22 21.21 -18.67 -21.07
C ILE A 22 22.08 -19.45 -20.09
N SER A 23 22.87 -20.39 -20.60
CA SER A 23 23.82 -21.17 -19.81
C SER A 23 25.19 -21.12 -20.46
N PHE A 24 26.18 -20.58 -19.76
CA PHE A 24 27.55 -20.49 -20.24
C PHE A 24 28.40 -21.65 -19.71
N SER A 25 29.11 -22.35 -20.60
CA SER A 25 30.17 -23.29 -20.27
C SER A 25 31.51 -22.59 -20.05
N LYS A 26 31.74 -21.47 -20.76
CA LYS A 26 32.84 -20.51 -20.55
C LYS A 26 32.27 -19.11 -20.36
N ASP A 27 32.68 -18.43 -19.29
CA ASP A 27 32.09 -17.16 -18.83
C ASP A 27 33.13 -16.07 -18.51
N GLU A 28 34.31 -16.15 -19.14
CA GLU A 28 35.41 -15.18 -19.01
C GLU A 28 35.43 -14.22 -20.23
N GLU A 29 36.60 -13.97 -20.85
CA GLU A 29 36.69 -13.12 -22.06
C GLU A 29 36.05 -13.78 -23.28
N GLU A 30 36.17 -15.10 -23.39
CA GLU A 30 35.50 -15.91 -24.40
C GLU A 30 34.23 -16.52 -23.80
N LEU A 31 33.11 -16.29 -24.46
CA LEU A 31 31.81 -16.82 -24.07
C LEU A 31 31.46 -18.01 -24.94
N GLU A 32 31.09 -19.11 -24.32
CA GLU A 32 30.55 -20.30 -24.98
C GLU A 32 29.37 -20.80 -24.16
N GLY A 33 28.25 -21.06 -24.81
CA GLY A 33 27.04 -21.41 -24.09
C GLY A 33 25.85 -21.82 -24.96
N VAL A 34 24.72 -22.00 -24.29
CA VAL A 34 23.45 -22.40 -24.88
C VAL A 34 22.39 -21.38 -24.50
N VAL A 35 21.71 -20.84 -25.50
CA VAL A 35 20.52 -19.99 -25.33
C VAL A 35 19.29 -20.85 -25.64
N ARG A 36 18.38 -20.95 -24.67
CA ARG A 36 17.08 -21.59 -24.82
C ARG A 36 16.01 -20.51 -24.83
N PHE A 37 15.27 -20.43 -25.92
CA PHE A 37 14.19 -19.48 -26.10
C PHE A 37 12.88 -20.25 -26.23
N GLN A 38 11.99 -20.07 -25.24
CA GLN A 38 10.62 -20.58 -25.29
C GLN A 38 9.77 -19.56 -26.06
N ASP A 39 9.72 -19.72 -27.37
CA ASP A 39 8.85 -18.96 -28.23
C ASP A 39 7.38 -19.31 -27.95
N GLU A 40 6.54 -18.30 -27.78
CA GLU A 40 5.11 -18.48 -27.46
C GLU A 40 4.33 -19.18 -28.60
N GLN A 41 4.81 -19.10 -29.84
CA GLN A 41 4.17 -19.67 -31.03
C GLN A 41 4.84 -20.96 -31.50
N TYR A 42 6.17 -21.06 -31.44
CA TYR A 42 6.95 -22.15 -32.03
C TYR A 42 7.59 -23.11 -31.02
N GLY A 43 7.43 -22.85 -29.71
CA GLY A 43 7.96 -23.71 -28.66
C GLY A 43 9.44 -23.44 -28.35
N ILE A 44 10.16 -24.47 -27.88
CA ILE A 44 11.56 -24.30 -27.42
C ILE A 44 12.52 -24.33 -28.62
N ILE A 45 13.24 -23.23 -28.78
CA ILE A 45 14.32 -23.06 -29.75
C ILE A 45 15.64 -23.00 -28.99
N ILE A 46 16.64 -23.78 -29.42
CA ILE A 46 17.94 -23.89 -28.77
C ILE A 46 19.00 -23.39 -29.73
N TYR A 47 19.81 -22.42 -29.28
CA TYR A 47 20.95 -21.89 -30.00
C TYR A 47 22.24 -22.20 -29.25
N ASN A 48 23.22 -22.77 -29.95
CA ASN A 48 24.58 -22.87 -29.46
C ASN A 48 25.30 -21.56 -29.81
N VAL A 49 25.73 -20.82 -28.79
CA VAL A 49 26.27 -19.47 -28.92
C VAL A 49 27.75 -19.41 -28.54
N THR A 50 28.49 -18.59 -29.28
CA THR A 50 29.89 -18.25 -29.03
C THR A 50 30.07 -16.74 -29.15
N GLY A 51 30.97 -16.15 -28.35
CA GLY A 51 31.17 -14.71 -28.37
C GLY A 51 32.24 -14.20 -27.43
N THR A 52 32.19 -12.89 -27.15
CA THR A 52 33.20 -12.23 -26.31
C THR A 52 32.57 -11.30 -25.28
N PHE A 53 33.27 -11.12 -24.14
CA PHE A 53 32.93 -10.22 -23.06
C PHE A 53 34.08 -9.22 -22.82
N LYS A 54 34.05 -8.07 -23.50
CA LYS A 54 35.04 -6.98 -23.34
C LYS A 54 34.37 -5.63 -23.09
N ASP A 55 33.90 -4.96 -24.14
CA ASP A 55 33.19 -3.67 -24.07
C ASP A 55 31.65 -3.85 -24.08
N GLY A 56 31.22 -5.08 -23.83
CA GLY A 56 29.87 -5.58 -24.03
C GLY A 56 29.91 -7.08 -24.29
N ILE A 57 28.74 -7.67 -24.45
CA ILE A 57 28.52 -9.09 -24.76
C ILE A 57 28.07 -9.14 -26.20
N HIS A 58 28.85 -9.79 -27.05
CA HIS A 58 28.49 -10.01 -28.44
C HIS A 58 28.51 -11.51 -28.67
N LEU A 59 27.34 -12.10 -28.91
CA LEU A 59 27.17 -13.54 -29.13
C LEU A 59 26.65 -13.76 -30.54
N THR A 60 27.18 -14.80 -31.19
CA THR A 60 26.59 -15.37 -32.40
C THR A 60 26.30 -16.84 -32.17
N GLY A 61 25.20 -17.34 -32.71
CA GLY A 61 24.81 -18.72 -32.50
C GLY A 61 24.01 -19.33 -33.63
N LYS A 62 24.12 -20.65 -33.74
CA LYS A 62 23.36 -21.45 -34.70
C LYS A 62 22.31 -22.26 -33.98
N THR A 63 21.15 -22.41 -34.62
CA THR A 63 20.09 -23.27 -34.07
C THR A 63 20.57 -24.72 -34.03
N GLU A 64 20.27 -25.41 -32.93
CA GLU A 64 20.32 -26.87 -32.84
C GLU A 64 18.92 -27.46 -33.04
N THR A 65 17.87 -26.67 -32.79
CA THR A 65 16.49 -27.09 -32.95
C THR A 65 16.14 -27.27 -34.43
N VAL A 66 15.58 -28.44 -34.75
CA VAL A 66 15.00 -28.77 -36.06
C VAL A 66 13.51 -29.04 -35.84
N ILE A 67 12.65 -28.18 -36.41
CA ILE A 67 11.20 -28.36 -36.43
C ILE A 67 10.79 -28.48 -37.91
N GLU A 68 10.00 -29.52 -38.23
CA GLU A 68 9.58 -29.78 -39.60
C GLU A 68 8.78 -28.59 -40.16
N GLY A 69 9.21 -28.08 -41.32
CA GLY A 69 8.57 -26.95 -41.99
C GLY A 69 8.93 -25.55 -41.45
N VAL A 70 9.81 -25.43 -40.45
CA VAL A 70 10.24 -24.14 -39.90
C VAL A 70 11.75 -23.93 -40.11
N VAL A 71 12.11 -22.80 -40.72
CA VAL A 71 13.51 -22.39 -40.92
C VAL A 71 13.87 -21.38 -39.83
N PHE A 72 14.95 -21.63 -39.10
CA PHE A 72 15.48 -20.71 -38.10
C PHE A 72 16.71 -19.98 -38.64
N GLY A 73 16.77 -18.66 -38.43
CA GLY A 73 17.97 -17.87 -38.74
C GLY A 73 19.05 -18.04 -37.69
N ASP A 74 20.29 -17.75 -38.07
CA ASP A 74 21.40 -17.65 -37.13
C ASP A 74 21.18 -16.45 -36.21
N LEU A 75 21.44 -16.61 -34.92
CA LEU A 75 21.20 -15.64 -33.85
C LEU A 75 22.42 -14.73 -33.68
N THR A 76 22.19 -13.43 -33.57
CA THR A 76 23.15 -12.44 -33.12
C THR A 76 22.58 -11.72 -31.90
N VAL A 77 23.37 -11.57 -30.84
CA VAL A 77 22.97 -10.88 -29.61
C VAL A 77 24.04 -9.86 -29.24
N ASP A 78 23.61 -8.61 -29.12
CA ASP A 78 24.44 -7.50 -28.67
C ASP A 78 23.85 -6.97 -27.37
N ALA A 79 24.60 -7.11 -26.27
CA ALA A 79 24.11 -6.79 -24.95
C ALA A 79 25.17 -6.13 -24.08
N VAL A 80 24.72 -5.44 -23.05
CA VAL A 80 25.56 -4.82 -22.04
C VAL A 80 25.18 -5.39 -20.68
N LEU A 81 26.19 -5.75 -19.90
CA LEU A 81 26.00 -6.02 -18.48
C LEU A 81 25.71 -4.69 -17.79
N THR A 82 24.45 -4.52 -17.40
CA THR A 82 24.00 -3.33 -16.68
C THR A 82 24.61 -3.29 -15.29
N THR A 83 24.65 -2.08 -14.73
CA THR A 83 25.10 -1.83 -13.36
C THR A 83 24.22 -2.53 -12.30
N GLU A 84 22.98 -2.88 -12.66
CA GLU A 84 22.04 -3.67 -11.86
C GLU A 84 22.37 -5.17 -11.83
N GLY A 85 23.40 -5.61 -12.56
CA GLY A 85 23.79 -7.01 -12.70
C GLY A 85 22.89 -7.80 -13.65
N SER A 86 22.06 -7.14 -14.47
CA SER A 86 21.25 -7.76 -15.52
C SER A 86 21.89 -7.55 -16.91
N LEU A 87 21.61 -8.45 -17.86
CA LEU A 87 21.95 -8.25 -19.26
C LEU A 87 20.78 -7.57 -19.97
N LYS A 88 21.04 -6.44 -20.61
CA LYS A 88 20.07 -5.76 -21.48
C LYS A 88 20.70 -5.58 -22.85
N GLY A 89 19.94 -5.83 -23.91
CA GLY A 89 20.46 -5.78 -25.26
C GLY A 89 19.41 -6.03 -26.31
N GLU A 90 19.88 -6.18 -27.55
CA GLU A 90 19.07 -6.52 -28.71
C GLU A 90 19.48 -7.90 -29.22
N TRP A 91 18.50 -8.66 -29.70
CA TRP A 91 18.74 -9.89 -30.43
C TRP A 91 18.23 -9.73 -31.85
N THR A 92 18.91 -10.34 -32.80
CA THR A 92 18.51 -10.37 -34.21
C THR A 92 18.81 -11.73 -34.83
N THR A 93 18.15 -12.05 -35.92
CA THR A 93 18.40 -13.27 -36.69
C THR A 93 18.64 -12.93 -38.16
N THR A 94 19.33 -13.82 -38.89
CA THR A 94 19.55 -13.66 -40.34
C THR A 94 18.26 -13.61 -41.17
N LEU A 95 17.12 -14.02 -40.60
CA LEU A 95 15.79 -13.95 -41.24
C LEU A 95 15.05 -12.64 -40.93
N GLY A 96 15.65 -11.73 -40.17
CA GLY A 96 15.09 -10.40 -39.88
C GLY A 96 14.22 -10.32 -38.62
N SER A 97 14.01 -11.41 -37.89
CA SER A 97 13.38 -11.35 -36.55
C SER A 97 14.36 -10.75 -35.55
N GLY A 98 13.85 -9.94 -34.61
CA GLY A 98 14.66 -9.38 -33.55
C GLY A 98 13.89 -8.49 -32.57
N GLY A 99 14.60 -7.95 -31.60
CA GLY A 99 14.10 -6.96 -30.65
C GLY A 99 14.86 -6.95 -29.33
N PRO A 100 14.37 -6.21 -28.32
CA PRO A 100 15.05 -6.06 -27.05
C PRO A 100 14.90 -7.31 -26.18
N PHE A 101 15.87 -7.56 -25.31
CA PHE A 101 15.76 -8.57 -24.26
C PHE A 101 16.35 -8.10 -22.94
N ILE A 102 15.93 -8.77 -21.87
CA ILE A 102 16.50 -8.61 -20.53
C ILE A 102 16.71 -9.98 -19.89
N ALA A 103 17.86 -10.19 -19.24
CA ALA A 103 18.17 -11.41 -18.50
C ALA A 103 18.84 -11.13 -17.15
N HIS A 104 18.47 -11.89 -16.13
CA HIS A 104 18.96 -11.77 -14.76
C HIS A 104 19.77 -13.01 -14.35
N PRO A 105 20.80 -12.87 -13.51
CA PRO A 105 21.66 -13.98 -13.13
C PRO A 105 20.90 -14.93 -12.21
N HIS A 106 20.95 -16.22 -12.50
CA HIS A 106 20.31 -17.27 -11.72
C HIS A 106 21.34 -18.33 -11.35
N GLY A 107 21.80 -18.30 -10.09
CA GLY A 107 22.74 -19.28 -9.56
C GLY A 107 23.94 -18.64 -8.87
N GLY A 108 23.86 -18.53 -7.54
CA GLY A 108 24.97 -18.63 -6.58
C GLY A 108 26.15 -17.66 -6.59
N THR A 109 26.47 -16.99 -7.68
CA THR A 109 27.61 -16.07 -7.75
C THR A 109 27.14 -14.75 -8.33
N LYS A 110 26.77 -13.82 -7.44
CA LYS A 110 26.84 -12.40 -7.79
C LYS A 110 28.24 -12.16 -8.35
N ALA A 111 28.34 -11.74 -9.61
CA ALA A 111 29.61 -11.28 -10.17
C ALA A 111 30.10 -10.14 -9.27
N LEU A 112 31.16 -10.42 -8.50
CA LEU A 112 31.59 -9.61 -7.35
C LEU A 112 32.38 -8.35 -7.75
N ASN A 113 32.45 -7.99 -9.04
CA ASN A 113 33.38 -6.96 -9.52
C ASN A 113 32.81 -6.05 -10.61
N ALA A 114 31.51 -5.75 -10.61
CA ALA A 114 31.07 -4.47 -11.15
C ALA A 114 31.18 -3.47 -9.99
N PRO A 115 31.86 -2.31 -10.13
CA PRO A 115 31.63 -1.22 -9.20
C PRO A 115 30.13 -0.96 -9.27
N THR A 116 29.43 -1.28 -8.19
CA THR A 116 28.08 -0.81 -7.97
C THR A 116 28.16 0.70 -8.14
N SER A 117 27.78 1.21 -9.31
CA SER A 117 27.06 2.47 -9.27
C SER A 117 25.82 2.08 -8.49
N ASP A 118 25.89 2.28 -7.18
CA ASP A 118 24.70 2.42 -6.38
C ASP A 118 23.80 3.35 -7.22
N VAL A 119 22.74 2.81 -7.82
CA VAL A 119 21.50 3.57 -7.73
C VAL A 119 21.19 3.48 -6.26
N GLU A 120 21.87 4.32 -5.50
CA GLU A 120 21.71 4.47 -4.08
C GLU A 120 20.25 4.88 -4.01
N ILE A 121 19.39 3.95 -3.59
CA ILE A 121 18.04 4.33 -3.23
C ILE A 121 18.23 5.07 -1.92
N GLU A 122 18.59 6.35 -2.06
CA GLU A 122 18.97 7.23 -0.95
C GLU A 122 17.80 7.38 0.03
N GLN A 123 16.56 7.18 -0.45
CA GLN A 123 15.37 7.49 0.31
C GLN A 123 14.12 6.72 -0.14
N PHE A 124 13.32 6.37 0.85
CA PHE A 124 11.94 5.94 0.67
C PHE A 124 11.02 7.11 0.99
N TYR A 125 10.11 7.42 0.07
CA TYR A 125 9.05 8.36 0.34
C TYR A 125 7.90 7.61 1.01
N THR A 126 7.46 8.13 2.16
CA THR A 126 6.29 7.61 2.87
C THR A 126 5.29 8.73 3.07
N ARG A 127 4.06 8.54 2.60
CA ARG A 127 2.93 9.41 2.93
C ARG A 127 1.97 8.69 3.83
N ASN A 128 1.71 9.30 4.99
CA ASN A 128 0.77 8.83 5.99
C ASN A 128 -0.35 9.86 6.14
N HIS A 129 -1.59 9.45 5.92
CA HIS A 129 -2.77 10.28 6.11
C HIS A 129 -3.71 9.66 7.12
N ILE A 130 -4.03 10.42 8.17
CA ILE A 130 -5.07 10.07 9.13
C ILE A 130 -6.41 10.56 8.59
N LEU A 131 -7.37 9.65 8.48
CA LEU A 131 -8.72 9.94 7.99
C LEU A 131 -9.68 10.19 9.16
N GLY A 132 -10.73 10.96 8.85
CA GLY A 132 -11.83 11.20 9.76
C GLY A 132 -12.77 10.00 9.91
N ALA A 133 -13.96 10.27 10.43
CA ALA A 133 -14.99 9.26 10.55
C ALA A 133 -15.59 8.90 9.18
N LEU A 134 -15.56 7.61 8.83
CA LEU A 134 -15.97 7.08 7.53
C LEU A 134 -17.21 6.19 7.68
N ASN A 135 -18.06 6.21 6.67
CA ASN A 135 -19.14 5.24 6.53
C ASN A 135 -19.02 4.57 5.15
N LEU A 136 -18.77 3.27 5.16
CA LEU A 136 -18.53 2.48 3.96
C LEU A 136 -19.58 1.40 3.84
N ASP A 137 -20.18 1.32 2.66
CA ASP A 137 -20.98 0.18 2.24
C ASP A 137 -20.14 -0.77 1.37
N ARG A 138 -20.72 -1.92 1.03
CA ARG A 138 -20.09 -2.94 0.17
C ARG A 138 -19.53 -2.36 -1.13
N THR A 139 -20.29 -1.52 -1.82
CA THR A 139 -19.89 -0.94 -3.11
C THR A 139 -18.71 0.02 -2.93
N SER A 140 -18.67 0.79 -1.84
CA SER A 140 -17.52 1.64 -1.51
C SER A 140 -16.28 0.82 -1.17
N VAL A 141 -16.44 -0.33 -0.50
CA VAL A 141 -15.32 -1.25 -0.21
C VAL A 141 -14.77 -1.85 -1.51
N GLN A 142 -15.63 -2.27 -2.43
CA GLN A 142 -15.22 -2.75 -3.75
C GLN A 142 -14.49 -1.67 -4.56
N SER A 143 -15.02 -0.44 -4.61
CA SER A 143 -14.34 0.71 -5.23
C SER A 143 -12.95 0.93 -4.64
N LEU A 144 -12.84 0.89 -3.31
CA LEU A 144 -11.56 1.04 -2.61
C LEU A 144 -10.57 -0.08 -2.96
N ILE A 145 -11.01 -1.33 -3.01
CA ILE A 145 -10.18 -2.48 -3.41
C ILE A 145 -9.61 -2.25 -4.81
N GLU A 146 -10.44 -1.86 -5.77
CA GLU A 146 -10.03 -1.60 -7.15
C GLU A 146 -9.02 -0.44 -7.24
N MET A 147 -9.21 0.63 -6.47
CA MET A 147 -8.25 1.73 -6.43
C MET A 147 -6.94 1.38 -5.75
N VAL A 148 -6.96 0.51 -4.73
CA VAL A 148 -5.74 0.01 -4.11
C VAL A 148 -4.95 -0.86 -5.10
N LYS A 149 -5.63 -1.75 -5.84
CA LYS A 149 -5.02 -2.62 -6.87
C LYS A 149 -4.50 -1.86 -8.09
N ARG A 150 -5.12 -0.73 -8.45
CA ARG A 150 -4.68 0.09 -9.59
C ARG A 150 -3.19 0.43 -9.47
N ASP A 151 -2.46 0.54 -10.58
CA ASP A 151 -1.02 0.85 -10.61
C ASP A 151 -0.10 -0.23 -10.00
N PHE A 152 -0.66 -1.39 -9.62
CA PHE A 152 0.08 -2.61 -9.33
C PHE A 152 -0.03 -3.58 -10.52
N ASN A 153 0.98 -4.43 -10.68
CA ASN A 153 0.99 -5.46 -11.70
C ASN A 153 -0.07 -6.53 -11.40
N ALA A 154 -0.45 -7.30 -12.41
CA ALA A 154 -1.38 -8.42 -12.25
C ALA A 154 -0.89 -9.48 -11.23
N GLY A 155 0.42 -9.53 -10.97
CA GLY A 155 1.03 -10.37 -9.93
C GLY A 155 1.00 -9.80 -8.51
N GLY A 156 0.63 -8.52 -8.34
CA GLY A 156 0.51 -7.85 -7.06
C GLY A 156 -0.61 -8.45 -6.22
N ARG A 157 -0.26 -9.13 -5.13
CA ARG A 157 -1.24 -9.83 -4.29
C ARG A 157 -1.79 -8.90 -3.22
N LEU A 158 -3.00 -8.40 -3.45
CA LEU A 158 -3.77 -7.74 -2.41
C LEU A 158 -4.11 -8.74 -1.30
N ILE A 159 -3.81 -8.36 -0.06
CA ILE A 159 -4.19 -9.07 1.15
C ILE A 159 -5.18 -8.20 1.92
N ILE A 160 -6.30 -8.80 2.32
CA ILE A 160 -7.35 -8.13 3.08
C ILE A 160 -7.45 -8.81 4.44
N THR A 161 -7.28 -8.03 5.50
CA THR A 161 -7.52 -8.46 6.89
C THR A 161 -8.77 -7.80 7.42
N TYR A 162 -9.67 -8.56 8.02
CA TYR A 162 -10.91 -8.06 8.59
C TYR A 162 -11.29 -8.82 9.85
N ARG A 163 -12.12 -8.21 10.70
CA ARG A 163 -12.64 -8.89 11.89
C ARG A 163 -14.02 -9.48 11.61
N ASN A 164 -14.17 -10.78 11.82
CA ASN A 164 -15.43 -11.51 11.70
C ASN A 164 -15.64 -12.38 12.95
N GLY A 165 -16.79 -12.21 13.63
CA GLY A 165 -17.09 -12.96 14.85
C GLY A 165 -16.06 -12.78 15.97
N GLY A 166 -15.38 -11.63 16.02
CA GLY A 166 -14.33 -11.33 17.01
C GLY A 166 -12.92 -11.82 16.62
N ALA A 167 -12.78 -12.67 15.61
CA ALA A 167 -11.49 -13.12 15.11
C ALA A 167 -11.00 -12.25 13.95
N GLU A 168 -9.69 -11.99 13.89
CA GLU A 168 -9.06 -11.36 12.72
C GLU A 168 -8.73 -12.43 11.68
N VAL A 169 -9.24 -12.22 10.46
CA VAL A 169 -9.11 -13.13 9.33
C VAL A 169 -8.38 -12.40 8.22
N THR A 170 -7.31 -13.00 7.71
CA THR A 170 -6.54 -12.49 6.58
C THR A 170 -6.74 -13.40 5.37
N LYS A 171 -7.10 -12.82 4.23
CA LYS A 171 -7.29 -13.53 2.96
C LYS A 171 -6.68 -12.78 1.79
N PHE A 172 -6.47 -13.48 0.67
CA PHE A 172 -6.22 -12.79 -0.60
C PHE A 172 -7.45 -11.99 -1.02
N GLY A 173 -7.23 -10.91 -1.76
CA GLY A 173 -8.28 -10.01 -2.23
C GLY A 173 -9.37 -10.74 -3.00
N SER A 174 -9.00 -11.67 -3.88
CA SER A 174 -9.94 -12.50 -4.65
C SER A 174 -10.85 -13.34 -3.77
N ASP A 175 -10.29 -13.96 -2.72
CA ASP A 175 -11.05 -14.83 -1.80
C ASP A 175 -11.96 -14.02 -0.89
N PHE A 176 -11.54 -12.79 -0.54
CA PHE A 176 -12.38 -11.84 0.17
C PHE A 176 -13.54 -11.37 -0.69
N GLU A 177 -13.28 -10.98 -1.95
CA GLU A 177 -14.30 -10.54 -2.90
C GLU A 177 -15.34 -11.64 -3.15
N ALA A 178 -14.92 -12.90 -3.26
CA ALA A 178 -15.83 -14.04 -3.38
C ALA A 178 -16.70 -14.26 -2.13
N ALA A 179 -16.20 -13.90 -0.94
CA ALA A 179 -16.90 -14.08 0.32
C ALA A 179 -17.68 -12.83 0.79
N ILE A 180 -17.55 -11.70 0.09
CA ILE A 180 -17.98 -10.38 0.58
C ILE A 180 -19.48 -10.31 0.86
N ASP A 181 -20.28 -11.04 0.08
CA ASP A 181 -21.74 -11.04 0.19
C ASP A 181 -22.25 -11.73 1.47
N GLY A 182 -21.45 -12.65 2.04
CA GLY A 182 -21.76 -13.35 3.28
C GLY A 182 -21.31 -12.61 4.54
N LEU A 183 -20.65 -11.46 4.39
CA LEU A 183 -20.13 -10.70 5.52
C LEU A 183 -21.21 -9.76 6.11
N GLY A 184 -21.16 -9.57 7.44
CA GLY A 184 -22.00 -8.64 8.17
C GLY A 184 -21.40 -7.23 8.26
N GLU A 185 -21.53 -6.60 9.43
CA GLU A 185 -20.79 -5.38 9.76
C GLU A 185 -19.37 -5.74 10.20
N LEU A 186 -18.38 -5.01 9.69
CA LEU A 186 -16.97 -5.20 10.03
C LEU A 186 -16.52 -4.05 10.93
N SER A 187 -15.93 -4.40 12.08
CA SER A 187 -15.30 -3.45 12.99
C SER A 187 -13.84 -3.14 12.64
N TYR A 188 -13.26 -3.91 11.72
CA TYR A 188 -11.90 -3.77 11.24
C TYR A 188 -11.78 -4.18 9.78
N LEU A 189 -11.09 -3.37 8.99
CA LEU A 189 -10.72 -3.67 7.61
C LEU A 189 -9.35 -3.07 7.30
N LYS A 190 -8.43 -3.92 6.85
CA LYS A 190 -7.10 -3.53 6.39
C LYS A 190 -6.86 -4.11 5.00
N LEU A 191 -6.56 -3.24 4.05
CA LEU A 191 -6.14 -3.57 2.70
C LEU A 191 -4.64 -3.35 2.64
N PHE A 192 -3.90 -4.35 2.15
CA PHE A 192 -2.46 -4.28 2.04
C PHE A 192 -1.99 -4.91 0.74
N ILE A 193 -1.25 -4.16 -0.06
CA ILE A 193 -0.62 -4.65 -1.29
C ILE A 193 0.82 -4.15 -1.35
N GLN A 194 1.71 -5.02 -1.80
CA GLN A 194 3.12 -4.73 -1.98
C GLN A 194 3.65 -5.46 -3.21
N GLU A 195 4.49 -4.79 -3.98
CA GLU A 195 5.22 -5.40 -5.10
C GLU A 195 6.57 -4.71 -5.27
N PRO A 196 7.58 -5.42 -5.82
CA PRO A 196 8.79 -4.75 -6.29
C PRO A 196 8.45 -3.82 -7.46
N ASP A 197 9.00 -2.62 -7.44
CA ASP A 197 8.93 -1.66 -8.52
C ASP A 197 9.96 -1.97 -9.62
N GLU A 198 10.05 -1.08 -10.62
CA GLU A 198 10.98 -1.18 -11.74
C GLU A 198 12.47 -1.21 -11.31
N PHE A 199 12.78 -0.77 -10.07
CA PHE A 199 14.11 -0.77 -9.48
C PHE A 199 14.34 -1.97 -8.54
N GLY A 200 13.39 -2.91 -8.49
CA GLY A 200 13.44 -4.08 -7.61
C GLY A 200 13.14 -3.76 -6.14
N VAL A 201 12.67 -2.56 -5.82
CA VAL A 201 12.35 -2.15 -4.45
C VAL A 201 10.86 -2.14 -4.21
N ASN A 202 10.47 -2.62 -3.04
CA ASN A 202 9.08 -2.77 -2.70
C ASN A 202 8.38 -1.42 -2.55
N LYS A 203 7.38 -1.17 -3.40
CA LYS A 203 6.35 -0.16 -3.15
C LYS A 203 5.16 -0.83 -2.46
N MET A 204 4.50 -0.10 -1.56
CA MET A 204 3.35 -0.62 -0.81
C MET A 204 2.25 0.41 -0.64
N VAL A 205 1.03 -0.11 -0.52
CA VAL A 205 -0.15 0.64 -0.13
C VAL A 205 -0.85 -0.11 1.00
N MET A 206 -1.17 0.61 2.06
CA MET A 206 -1.97 0.13 3.18
C MET A 206 -3.11 1.11 3.44
N VAL A 207 -4.33 0.58 3.52
CA VAL A 207 -5.50 1.31 4.02
C VAL A 207 -6.03 0.54 5.21
N GLU A 208 -6.01 1.14 6.40
CA GLU A 208 -6.48 0.52 7.63
C GLU A 208 -7.60 1.34 8.23
N LEU A 209 -8.73 0.68 8.45
CA LEU A 209 -9.99 1.26 8.90
C LEU A 209 -10.44 0.52 10.15
N VAL A 210 -10.69 1.26 11.21
CA VAL A 210 -10.96 0.69 12.53
C VAL A 210 -12.17 1.39 13.15
N GLU A 211 -13.07 0.61 13.74
CA GLU A 211 -14.23 1.12 14.46
C GLU A 211 -13.80 2.03 15.62
N HIS A 212 -12.83 1.60 16.43
CA HIS A 212 -12.27 2.39 17.52
C HIS A 212 -10.75 2.54 17.33
N GLY A 213 -10.33 3.70 16.82
CA GLY A 213 -8.92 3.97 16.52
C GLY A 213 -8.75 4.97 15.38
N LEU A 214 -7.55 5.11 14.84
CA LEU A 214 -7.30 6.01 13.72
C LEU A 214 -7.40 5.27 12.40
N ASN A 215 -8.28 5.76 11.52
CA ASN A 215 -8.27 5.34 10.12
C ASN A 215 -7.02 5.92 9.47
N LYS A 216 -6.26 5.12 8.72
CA LYS A 216 -5.01 5.57 8.12
C LYS A 216 -4.80 5.02 6.71
N ILE A 217 -4.17 5.85 5.88
CA ILE A 217 -3.62 5.46 4.59
C ILE A 217 -2.11 5.60 4.71
N VAL A 218 -1.38 4.56 4.34
CA VAL A 218 0.08 4.60 4.23
C VAL A 218 0.45 4.17 2.82
N VAL A 219 1.16 5.04 2.11
CA VAL A 219 1.74 4.74 0.81
C VAL A 219 3.25 4.92 0.91
N GLN A 220 4.01 3.95 0.42
CA GLN A 220 5.47 3.99 0.44
C GLN A 220 6.02 3.51 -0.90
N GLY A 221 7.08 4.16 -1.38
CA GLY A 221 7.79 3.78 -2.59
C GLY A 221 9.00 4.66 -2.85
N VAL A 222 9.73 4.36 -3.92
CA VAL A 222 10.96 5.07 -4.31
C VAL A 222 10.67 6.38 -5.05
N ARG A 223 9.51 6.48 -5.72
CA ARG A 223 9.11 7.67 -6.49
C ARG A 223 8.12 8.54 -5.71
N GLU A 224 8.54 9.73 -5.27
CA GLU A 224 7.69 10.69 -4.53
C GLU A 224 6.38 10.98 -5.25
N VAL A 225 6.45 11.30 -6.55
CA VAL A 225 5.28 11.64 -7.38
C VAL A 225 4.22 10.53 -7.36
N TRP A 226 4.66 9.26 -7.42
CA TRP A 226 3.74 8.13 -7.34
C TRP A 226 3.16 8.00 -5.93
N VAL A 227 3.98 8.15 -4.89
CA VAL A 227 3.54 8.08 -3.49
C VAL A 227 2.49 9.16 -3.20
N GLU A 228 2.72 10.40 -3.60
CA GLU A 228 1.80 11.51 -3.42
C GLU A 228 0.52 11.33 -4.23
N GLY A 229 0.64 10.98 -5.52
CA GLY A 229 -0.51 10.76 -6.39
C GLY A 229 -1.41 9.63 -5.89
N LYS A 230 -0.81 8.50 -5.51
CA LYS A 230 -1.55 7.34 -4.99
C LYS A 230 -2.25 7.66 -3.67
N ALA A 231 -1.55 8.33 -2.75
CA ALA A 231 -2.14 8.77 -1.49
C ALA A 231 -3.32 9.73 -1.72
N ARG A 232 -3.19 10.68 -2.66
CA ARG A 232 -4.24 11.65 -2.99
C ARG A 232 -5.48 10.98 -3.57
N VAL A 233 -5.32 10.05 -4.51
CA VAL A 233 -6.44 9.31 -5.11
C VAL A 233 -7.24 8.53 -4.06
N LEU A 234 -6.54 7.84 -3.15
CA LEU A 234 -7.19 7.10 -2.06
C LEU A 234 -7.88 8.04 -1.07
N LEU A 235 -7.26 9.17 -0.76
CA LEU A 235 -7.83 10.19 0.12
C LEU A 235 -9.09 10.79 -0.49
N ASP A 236 -9.07 11.16 -1.78
CA ASP A 236 -10.22 11.75 -2.46
C ASP A 236 -11.39 10.78 -2.58
N GLU A 237 -11.15 9.48 -2.72
CA GLU A 237 -12.27 8.52 -2.63
C GLU A 237 -12.86 8.47 -1.23
N LEU A 238 -12.01 8.33 -0.20
CA LEU A 238 -12.49 8.17 1.16
C LEU A 238 -13.11 9.45 1.72
N ASP A 239 -12.66 10.62 1.28
CA ASP A 239 -13.24 11.91 1.66
C ASP A 239 -14.68 12.07 1.13
N LYS A 240 -15.02 11.50 -0.04
CA LYS A 240 -16.43 11.44 -0.52
C LYS A 240 -17.34 10.64 0.41
N ARG A 241 -16.77 9.81 1.29
CA ARG A 241 -17.48 8.93 2.24
C ARG A 241 -17.32 9.38 3.69
N LYS A 242 -16.71 10.55 3.89
CA LYS A 242 -16.50 11.16 5.19
C LYS A 242 -17.79 11.71 5.76
N ARG A 243 -18.03 11.41 7.03
CA ARG A 243 -19.08 12.08 7.80
C ARG A 243 -18.54 13.43 8.23
N ASN A 244 -18.74 14.46 7.42
CA ASN A 244 -18.21 15.82 7.67
C ASN A 244 -18.58 16.35 9.06
N LEU A 245 -19.79 16.06 9.56
CA LEU A 245 -20.22 16.44 10.91
C LEU A 245 -19.38 15.77 12.01
N VAL A 246 -19.18 14.44 11.94
CA VAL A 246 -18.42 13.69 12.94
C VAL A 246 -16.93 14.02 12.86
N THR A 247 -16.41 14.26 11.65
CA THR A 247 -15.00 14.61 11.47
C THR A 247 -14.69 16.03 11.91
N ASN A 248 -15.53 17.01 11.57
CA ASN A 248 -15.36 18.37 12.06
C ASN A 248 -15.50 18.41 13.58
N PHE A 249 -16.39 17.63 14.17
CA PHE A 249 -16.53 17.57 15.63
C PHE A 249 -15.33 16.89 16.31
N LYS A 250 -14.75 15.80 15.77
CA LYS A 250 -13.50 15.23 16.33
C LYS A 250 -12.29 16.15 16.15
N LYS A 251 -12.23 16.91 15.04
CA LYS A 251 -11.14 17.87 14.78
C LYS A 251 -11.23 19.12 15.68
N HIS A 252 -12.44 19.62 15.93
CA HIS A 252 -12.68 20.85 16.70
C HIS A 252 -13.13 20.56 18.16
N GLY A 253 -13.33 19.30 18.55
CA GLY A 253 -13.66 18.92 19.92
C GLY A 253 -12.57 19.38 20.90
N VAL A 254 -11.31 19.32 20.49
CA VAL A 254 -10.17 19.91 21.21
C VAL A 254 -10.35 21.43 21.42
N THR A 255 -10.89 22.14 20.44
CA THR A 255 -11.19 23.58 20.52
C THR A 255 -12.34 23.87 21.50
N ILE A 256 -13.35 23.00 21.56
CA ILE A 256 -14.44 23.12 22.53
C ILE A 256 -13.93 22.85 23.95
N THR A 257 -13.08 21.85 24.16
CA THR A 257 -12.46 21.58 25.46
C THR A 257 -11.58 22.74 25.91
N GLN A 258 -10.81 23.35 25.00
CA GLN A 258 -10.02 24.55 25.28
C GLN A 258 -10.89 25.75 25.67
N LEU A 259 -12.00 25.97 24.96
CA LEU A 259 -12.96 27.03 25.28
C LEU A 259 -13.64 26.78 26.64
N ALA A 260 -14.00 25.54 26.94
CA ALA A 260 -14.57 25.15 28.23
C ALA A 260 -13.56 25.35 29.37
N PHE A 261 -12.29 25.00 29.16
CA PHE A 261 -11.22 25.23 30.13
C PHE A 261 -10.99 26.73 30.36
N PHE A 262 -11.05 27.54 29.30
CA PHE A 262 -10.99 28.99 29.39
C PHE A 262 -12.17 29.55 30.20
N ALA A 263 -13.40 29.10 29.94
CA ALA A 263 -14.57 29.50 30.71
C ALA A 263 -14.44 29.10 32.20
N MET A 264 -13.90 27.92 32.49
CA MET A 264 -13.60 27.48 33.87
C MET A 264 -12.62 28.44 34.56
N LEU A 265 -11.56 28.88 33.87
CA LEU A 265 -10.58 29.83 34.42
C LEU A 265 -11.20 31.21 34.73
N VAL A 266 -12.24 31.61 34.01
CA VAL A 266 -12.98 32.85 34.33
C VAL A 266 -13.80 32.64 35.59
N VAL A 267 -14.57 31.55 35.67
CA VAL A 267 -15.51 31.27 36.78
C VAL A 267 -14.79 31.00 38.10
N ILE A 268 -13.60 30.39 38.06
CA ILE A 268 -12.91 29.97 39.28
C ILE A 268 -12.46 31.14 40.18
N VAL A 269 -12.27 32.32 39.59
CA VAL A 269 -11.82 33.53 40.32
C VAL A 269 -12.86 33.96 41.35
N ASP A 270 -14.14 33.76 41.06
CA ASP A 270 -15.26 34.21 41.90
C ASP A 270 -15.58 33.27 43.07
N ILE A 271 -15.04 32.05 43.06
CA ILE A 271 -15.19 31.10 44.17
C ILE A 271 -14.23 31.52 45.28
N GLN A 272 -14.69 31.85 46.49
CA GLN A 272 -13.78 32.38 47.54
C GLN A 272 -12.96 31.30 48.26
N SER A 273 -13.61 30.19 48.62
CA SER A 273 -12.97 29.11 49.41
C SER A 273 -12.01 28.29 48.57
N PHE A 274 -10.79 28.09 49.09
CA PHE A 274 -9.76 27.26 48.44
C PHE A 274 -10.25 25.83 48.18
N TRP A 275 -10.91 25.20 49.16
CA TRP A 275 -11.40 23.83 49.03
C TRP A 275 -12.56 23.72 48.04
N SER A 276 -13.40 24.76 47.95
CA SER A 276 -14.47 24.83 46.96
C SER A 276 -13.90 24.98 45.53
N ARG A 277 -12.84 25.78 45.35
CA ARG A 277 -12.11 25.87 44.07
C ARG A 277 -11.52 24.52 43.67
N ALA A 278 -10.81 23.86 44.60
CA ALA A 278 -10.19 22.57 44.35
C ALA A 278 -11.23 21.49 43.99
N GLY A 279 -12.37 21.45 44.70
CA GLY A 279 -13.49 20.57 44.40
C GLY A 279 -14.10 20.85 43.03
N PHE A 280 -14.32 22.12 42.68
CA PHE A 280 -14.84 22.52 41.37
C PHE A 280 -13.92 22.09 40.23
N ILE A 281 -12.61 22.36 40.33
CA ILE A 281 -11.62 21.89 39.33
C ILE A 281 -11.68 20.37 39.19
N ALA A 282 -11.70 19.64 40.31
CA ALA A 282 -11.70 18.18 40.29
C ALA A 282 -12.94 17.62 39.57
N VAL A 283 -14.13 18.14 39.87
CA VAL A 283 -15.38 17.73 39.20
C VAL A 283 -15.36 18.10 37.72
N PHE A 284 -14.84 19.28 37.38
CA PHE A 284 -14.71 19.73 36.00
C PHE A 284 -13.80 18.80 35.17
N LEU A 285 -12.63 18.45 35.71
CA LEU A 285 -11.69 17.53 35.06
C LEU A 285 -12.27 16.12 34.92
N ILE A 286 -12.96 15.62 35.95
CA ILE A 286 -13.67 14.33 35.88
C ILE A 286 -14.72 14.35 34.78
N THR A 287 -15.51 15.43 34.69
CA THR A 287 -16.55 15.60 33.68
C THR A 287 -15.97 15.59 32.28
N ILE A 288 -14.89 16.36 32.03
CA ILE A 288 -14.18 16.32 30.74
C ILE A 288 -13.70 14.91 30.43
N ARG A 289 -13.08 14.23 31.39
CA ARG A 289 -12.55 12.88 31.18
C ARG A 289 -13.64 11.85 30.86
N ILE A 290 -14.81 11.97 31.50
CA ILE A 290 -15.98 11.12 31.20
C ILE A 290 -16.49 11.41 29.79
N ILE A 291 -16.60 12.69 29.40
CA ILE A 291 -17.04 13.11 28.07
C ILE A 291 -16.07 12.56 27.00
N ASP A 292 -14.75 12.74 27.18
CA ASP A 292 -13.73 12.22 26.26
C ASP A 292 -13.75 10.69 26.17
N TRP A 293 -13.93 10.00 27.29
CA TRP A 293 -14.07 8.55 27.34
C TRP A 293 -15.33 8.08 26.59
N LEU A 294 -16.46 8.75 26.79
CA LEU A 294 -17.72 8.43 26.12
C LEU A 294 -17.60 8.67 24.61
N HIS A 295 -16.96 9.77 24.19
CA HIS A 295 -16.73 10.06 22.77
C HIS A 295 -15.82 9.04 22.09
N SER A 296 -14.72 8.67 22.73
CA SER A 296 -13.76 7.70 22.17
C SER A 296 -14.34 6.28 22.11
N SER A 297 -15.15 5.92 23.11
CA SER A 297 -15.71 4.57 23.24
C SER A 297 -16.98 4.34 22.42
N TYR A 298 -17.84 5.35 22.24
CA TYR A 298 -19.15 5.17 21.59
C TYR A 298 -19.27 5.76 20.17
N ILE A 299 -18.31 6.57 19.72
CA ILE A 299 -18.34 7.18 18.37
C ILE A 299 -17.39 6.42 17.44
N PRO A 300 -17.90 5.46 16.64
CA PRO A 300 -17.04 4.69 15.73
C PRO A 300 -16.42 5.59 14.66
N ASN A 301 -15.12 5.40 14.42
CA ASN A 301 -14.33 6.07 13.39
C ASN A 301 -14.53 5.43 12.01
N ALA A 302 -14.82 4.14 11.93
CA ALA A 302 -15.25 3.52 10.68
C ALA A 302 -16.47 2.64 10.95
N THR A 303 -17.53 2.84 10.17
CA THR A 303 -18.65 1.90 10.09
C THR A 303 -18.61 1.25 8.72
N ILE A 304 -18.33 -0.05 8.67
CA ILE A 304 -18.14 -0.80 7.41
C ILE A 304 -19.23 -1.86 7.33
N ARG A 305 -20.19 -1.66 6.43
CA ARG A 305 -21.39 -2.51 6.34
C ARG A 305 -21.41 -3.25 5.04
N MET A 306 -21.28 -4.57 5.12
CA MET A 306 -21.32 -5.41 3.93
C MET A 306 -22.74 -5.78 3.52
N ASN A 307 -23.77 -5.65 4.38
CA ASN A 307 -25.14 -6.02 4.04
C ASN A 307 -26.12 -4.83 4.17
N PRO A 308 -27.08 -4.62 3.24
CA PRO A 308 -28.03 -3.52 3.29
C PRO A 308 -29.20 -3.83 4.26
N GLY A 309 -28.89 -4.12 5.51
CA GLY A 309 -29.89 -4.25 6.58
C GLY A 309 -30.52 -2.90 6.93
N LYS A 310 -31.82 -2.92 7.28
CA LYS A 310 -32.63 -1.72 7.61
C LYS A 310 -31.91 -0.81 8.60
N GLN A 311 -31.59 0.40 8.13
CA GLN A 311 -30.98 1.45 8.94
C GLN A 311 -31.94 1.85 10.06
N SER A 312 -31.58 1.58 11.32
CA SER A 312 -32.19 2.27 12.45
C SER A 312 -31.71 3.72 12.44
N LEU A 313 -32.63 4.69 12.50
CA LEU A 313 -32.32 6.13 12.63
C LEU A 313 -31.39 6.42 13.81
N PHE A 314 -31.42 5.57 14.84
CA PHE A 314 -30.54 5.63 16.00
C PHE A 314 -29.08 5.27 15.67
N SER A 315 -28.85 4.33 14.76
CA SER A 315 -27.48 4.03 14.28
C SER A 315 -26.90 5.15 13.42
N LYS A 316 -27.77 5.94 12.76
CA LYS A 316 -27.37 7.04 11.87
C LYS A 316 -27.15 8.35 12.64
N TYR A 317 -27.96 8.65 13.65
CA TYR A 317 -27.88 9.93 14.37
C TYR A 317 -27.67 9.81 15.88
N GLY A 318 -27.94 8.64 16.47
CA GLY A 318 -27.89 8.44 17.93
C GLY A 318 -26.52 8.71 18.54
N VAL A 319 -25.45 8.39 17.82
CA VAL A 319 -24.07 8.67 18.23
C VAL A 319 -23.79 10.17 18.33
N SER A 320 -24.34 10.98 17.41
CA SER A 320 -24.24 12.44 17.48
C SER A 320 -25.16 13.01 18.56
N VAL A 321 -26.33 12.43 18.78
CA VAL A 321 -27.29 12.89 19.78
C VAL A 321 -26.79 12.63 21.20
N VAL A 322 -26.20 11.45 21.47
CA VAL A 322 -25.59 11.11 22.76
C VAL A 322 -24.39 12.02 23.06
N SER A 323 -23.58 12.33 22.04
CA SER A 323 -22.47 13.28 22.11
C SER A 323 -22.93 14.67 22.54
N TRP A 324 -23.96 15.22 21.88
CA TRP A 324 -24.51 16.54 22.24
C TRP A 324 -25.17 16.54 23.61
N LEU A 325 -25.90 15.48 23.97
CA LEU A 325 -26.51 15.33 25.30
C LEU A 325 -25.45 15.30 26.41
N ALA A 326 -24.34 14.58 26.21
CA ALA A 326 -23.26 14.53 27.18
C ALA A 326 -22.58 15.89 27.39
N THR A 327 -22.32 16.63 26.30
CA THR A 327 -21.76 17.99 26.39
C THR A 327 -22.73 18.96 27.09
N ILE A 328 -24.03 18.91 26.77
CA ILE A 328 -25.05 19.76 27.39
C ILE A 328 -25.20 19.43 28.88
N LEU A 329 -25.29 18.15 29.25
CA LEU A 329 -25.39 17.72 30.64
C LEU A 329 -24.16 18.11 31.46
N GLY A 330 -22.95 17.94 30.89
CA GLY A 330 -21.71 18.37 31.54
C GLY A 330 -21.65 19.89 31.76
N ALA A 331 -22.09 20.67 30.77
CA ALA A 331 -22.20 22.13 30.91
C ALA A 331 -23.22 22.54 31.98
N LEU A 332 -24.39 21.88 32.04
CA LEU A 332 -25.42 22.17 33.04
C LEU A 332 -24.94 21.83 34.47
N ILE A 333 -24.27 20.69 34.66
CA ILE A 333 -23.73 20.28 35.95
C ILE A 333 -22.66 21.28 36.44
N ASN A 334 -21.73 21.65 35.56
CA ASN A 334 -20.68 22.60 35.90
C ASN A 334 -21.23 24.01 36.18
N SER A 335 -22.20 24.48 35.39
CA SER A 335 -22.87 25.78 35.62
C SER A 335 -23.68 25.79 36.92
N TYR A 336 -24.36 24.69 37.25
CA TYR A 336 -25.12 24.56 38.50
C TYR A 336 -24.19 24.53 39.72
N LEU A 337 -23.06 23.83 39.63
CA LEU A 337 -22.04 23.83 40.68
C LEU A 337 -21.39 25.21 40.86
N ALA A 338 -21.10 25.92 39.77
CA ALA A 338 -20.61 27.29 39.83
C ALA A 338 -21.60 28.20 40.55
N TYR A 339 -22.89 28.13 40.20
CA TYR A 339 -23.95 28.90 40.85
C TYR A 339 -24.05 28.65 42.36
N LEU A 340 -23.89 27.40 42.81
CA LEU A 340 -23.94 27.05 44.24
C LEU A 340 -22.70 27.51 45.02
N LEU A 341 -21.55 27.66 44.36
CA LEU A 341 -20.26 27.95 45.00
C LEU A 341 -19.86 29.43 44.94
N ILE A 342 -20.49 30.20 44.06
CA ILE A 342 -20.37 31.65 44.00
C ILE A 342 -21.35 32.22 45.04
N PRO A 343 -20.88 32.94 46.08
CA PRO A 343 -21.77 33.59 47.03
C PRO A 343 -22.62 34.63 46.29
N SER A 344 -23.95 34.58 46.49
CA SER A 344 -24.93 35.54 45.95
C SER A 344 -24.74 36.95 46.50
#